data_AF-A0A949NFU3-F1
#
_entry.id   AF-A0A949NFU3-F1
#
_cell.length_a   1.000
_cell.length_b   1.000
_cell.length_c   1.000
_cell.angle_alpha   90.00
_cell.angle_beta   90.00
_cell.angle_gamma   90.00
#
_symmetry.space_group_name_H-M   'P 1'
#
loop_
_entity.id
_entity.type
_entity.pdbx_description
1 polymer ?
#
loop_
_entity_poly.entity_id
_entity_poly.type
_entity_poly.pdbx_seq_one_letter_code
_entity_poly.pdbx_strand_id
1 'polypeptide(L)'
;MSKTSMSVMEMGRSLGLCKTESYWLVHKEQFETRLVAGKMRVMIESFEKWYANQLHYKKVNGEMPGTELLKRTMTVPTMASLLGIREATAYELIHRLHFRSVKTEYSSQRLLIDKATFYEWLENQTHYKIVEGKENFYDREELSEAQ
;
A
#
# COMPACT_ATOMS: atom_id res chain seq x y z
N MET A 1 -29.68 -5.36 5.27
CA MET A 1 -28.57 -5.57 6.23
C MET A 1 -27.31 -5.85 5.44
N SER A 2 -26.24 -5.07 5.65
CA SER A 2 -24.95 -5.36 5.03
C SER A 2 -24.37 -6.65 5.62
N LYS A 3 -23.73 -7.45 4.77
CA LYS A 3 -23.01 -8.65 5.21
C LYS A 3 -21.85 -8.20 6.10
N THR A 4 -21.69 -8.79 7.29
CA THR A 4 -20.61 -8.42 8.24
C THR A 4 -19.38 -9.33 8.12
N SER A 5 -19.57 -10.57 7.67
CA SER A 5 -18.50 -11.57 7.55
C SER A 5 -18.64 -12.39 6.29
N MET A 6 -17.54 -12.81 5.70
CA MET A 6 -17.48 -13.74 4.58
C MET A 6 -16.79 -15.05 4.97
N SER A 7 -17.01 -16.12 4.22
CA SER A 7 -16.23 -17.35 4.37
C SER A 7 -14.84 -17.17 3.74
N VAL A 8 -13.88 -17.98 4.17
CA VAL A 8 -12.52 -17.99 3.60
C VAL A 8 -12.55 -18.21 2.08
N MET A 9 -13.46 -19.06 1.59
CA MET A 9 -13.59 -19.32 0.16
C MET A 9 -14.19 -18.14 -0.61
N GLU A 10 -15.13 -17.39 -0.03
CA GLU A 10 -15.66 -16.18 -0.66
C GLU A 10 -14.58 -15.10 -0.77
N MET A 11 -13.77 -14.93 0.29
CA MET A 11 -12.58 -14.05 0.27
C MET A 11 -11.56 -14.51 -0.77
N GLY A 12 -11.27 -15.82 -0.82
CA GLY A 12 -10.39 -16.39 -1.82
C GLY A 12 -10.83 -16.09 -3.24
N ARG A 13 -12.11 -16.35 -3.55
CA ARG A 13 -12.69 -16.07 -4.87
C ARG A 13 -12.65 -14.60 -5.23
N SER A 14 -12.86 -13.69 -4.27
CA SER A 14 -12.78 -12.25 -4.56
C SER A 14 -11.38 -11.84 -5.00
N LEU A 15 -10.34 -12.54 -4.52
CA LEU A 15 -8.93 -12.36 -4.88
C LEU A 15 -8.42 -13.30 -5.98
N GLY A 16 -9.26 -14.20 -6.51
CA GLY A 16 -8.85 -15.19 -7.51
C GLY A 16 -7.95 -16.31 -6.97
N LEU A 17 -7.91 -16.51 -5.65
CA LEU A 17 -7.05 -17.48 -4.98
C LEU A 17 -7.67 -18.88 -4.94
N CYS A 18 -6.81 -19.91 -4.97
CA CYS A 18 -7.24 -21.27 -4.70
C CYS A 18 -7.52 -21.47 -3.20
N LYS A 19 -8.11 -22.62 -2.83
CA LYS A 19 -8.44 -22.95 -1.44
C LYS A 19 -7.20 -22.84 -0.53
N THR A 20 -6.10 -23.46 -0.91
CA THR A 20 -4.89 -23.51 -0.09
C THR A 20 -4.33 -22.11 0.18
N GLU A 21 -4.21 -21.28 -0.86
CA GLU A 21 -3.75 -19.90 -0.76
C GLU A 21 -4.68 -19.04 0.10
N SER A 22 -6.00 -19.25 -0.03
CA SER A 22 -6.99 -18.51 0.75
C SER A 22 -6.83 -18.75 2.26
N TYR A 23 -6.67 -20.01 2.68
CA TYR A 23 -6.46 -20.35 4.09
C TYR A 23 -5.09 -19.89 4.57
N TRP A 24 -4.04 -20.04 3.76
CA TRP A 24 -2.71 -19.54 4.08
C TRP A 24 -2.72 -18.03 4.32
N LEU A 25 -3.40 -17.26 3.46
CA LEU A 25 -3.54 -15.82 3.60
C LEU A 25 -4.19 -15.41 4.93
N VAL A 26 -5.26 -16.11 5.33
CA VAL A 26 -5.93 -15.83 6.61
C VAL A 26 -4.99 -16.03 7.80
N HIS A 27 -4.15 -17.07 7.75
CA HIS A 27 -3.19 -17.32 8.82
C HIS A 27 -2.01 -16.34 8.81
N LYS A 28 -1.56 -15.91 7.62
CA LYS A 28 -0.46 -14.95 7.47
C LYS A 28 -0.86 -13.55 7.92
N GLU A 29 -1.96 -13.02 7.41
CA GLU A 29 -2.34 -11.61 7.58
C GLU A 29 -3.21 -11.36 8.81
N GLN A 30 -3.40 -12.39 9.66
CA GLN A 30 -4.08 -12.34 10.95
C GLN A 30 -5.42 -11.58 10.91
N PHE A 31 -6.26 -11.86 9.92
CA PHE A 31 -7.58 -11.23 9.85
C PHE A 31 -8.39 -11.50 11.11
N GLU A 32 -9.26 -10.55 11.46
CA GLU A 32 -10.28 -10.81 12.46
C GLU A 32 -11.22 -11.91 11.94
N THR A 33 -11.28 -13.01 12.69
CA THR A 33 -12.10 -14.17 12.34
C THR A 33 -13.07 -14.52 13.45
N ARG A 34 -14.20 -15.08 13.06
CA ARG A 34 -15.21 -15.63 13.97
C ARG A 34 -15.67 -17.00 13.50
N LEU A 35 -16.00 -17.87 14.46
CA LEU A 35 -16.63 -19.15 14.18
C LEU A 35 -18.16 -18.97 14.12
N VAL A 36 -18.76 -19.38 13.02
CA VAL A 36 -20.23 -19.41 12.86
C VAL A 36 -20.62 -20.82 12.46
N ALA A 37 -21.38 -21.50 13.32
CA ALA A 37 -21.77 -22.91 13.14
C ALA A 37 -20.57 -23.84 12.81
N GLY A 38 -19.47 -23.68 13.56
CA GLY A 38 -18.24 -24.47 13.38
C GLY A 38 -17.41 -24.14 12.14
N LYS A 39 -17.78 -23.11 11.37
CA LYS A 39 -17.05 -22.66 10.17
C LYS A 39 -16.38 -21.31 10.40
N MET A 40 -15.10 -21.22 10.03
CA MET A 40 -14.33 -19.97 10.09
C MET A 40 -14.86 -18.94 9.11
N ARG A 41 -15.09 -17.72 9.61
CA ARG A 41 -15.51 -16.56 8.82
C ARG A 41 -14.57 -15.40 9.06
N VAL A 42 -14.19 -14.72 7.99
CA VAL A 42 -13.37 -13.50 8.01
C VAL A 42 -14.30 -12.30 8.11
N MET A 43 -14.01 -11.37 9.01
CA MET A 43 -14.73 -10.11 9.13
C MET A 43 -14.41 -9.23 7.91
N ILE A 44 -15.47 -8.72 7.26
CA ILE A 44 -15.30 -7.99 6.00
C ILE A 44 -14.50 -6.71 6.22
N GLU A 45 -14.75 -6.01 7.31
CA GLU A 45 -14.01 -4.79 7.67
C GLU A 45 -12.51 -5.05 7.84
N SER A 46 -12.13 -6.13 8.54
CA SER A 46 -10.72 -6.51 8.73
C SER A 46 -10.05 -6.80 7.38
N PHE A 47 -10.74 -7.53 6.50
CA PHE A 47 -10.26 -7.80 5.15
C PHE A 47 -10.09 -6.51 4.31
N GLU A 48 -11.08 -5.62 4.30
CA GLU A 48 -11.01 -4.38 3.50
C GLU A 48 -9.93 -3.43 4.03
N LYS A 49 -9.76 -3.34 5.35
CA LYS A 49 -8.69 -2.56 5.98
C LYS A 49 -7.31 -3.06 5.56
N TRP A 50 -7.11 -4.38 5.58
CA TRP A 50 -5.88 -4.98 5.06
C TRP A 50 -5.72 -4.73 3.56
N TYR A 51 -6.79 -4.90 2.78
CA TYR A 51 -6.78 -4.72 1.33
C TYR A 51 -6.35 -3.31 0.91
N ALA A 52 -6.83 -2.29 1.64
CA ALA A 52 -6.45 -0.90 1.43
C ALA A 52 -5.00 -0.57 1.83
N ASN A 53 -4.30 -1.48 2.52
CA ASN A 53 -2.94 -1.29 3.04
C ASN A 53 -1.88 -2.21 2.41
N GLN A 54 -2.22 -2.94 1.35
CA GLN A 54 -1.33 -3.86 0.63
C GLN A 54 -1.39 -3.57 -0.88
N LEU A 55 -0.42 -4.05 -1.67
CA LEU A 55 -0.39 -3.82 -3.14
C LEU A 55 -0.28 -5.10 -3.98
N HIS A 56 -0.26 -6.25 -3.34
CA HIS A 56 -0.02 -7.54 -3.99
C HIS A 56 -1.30 -8.19 -4.50
N TYR A 57 -2.27 -8.42 -3.62
CA TYR A 57 -3.51 -9.09 -3.94
C TYR A 57 -4.47 -8.15 -4.65
N LYS A 58 -5.00 -8.57 -5.79
CA LYS A 58 -5.97 -7.81 -6.58
C LYS A 58 -7.32 -8.50 -6.54
N LYS A 59 -8.39 -7.74 -6.39
CA LYS A 59 -9.74 -8.28 -6.55
C LYS A 59 -9.97 -8.59 -8.02
N VAL A 60 -10.59 -9.74 -8.32
CA VAL A 60 -10.85 -10.19 -9.70
C VAL A 60 -11.70 -9.18 -10.48
N ASN A 61 -12.69 -8.58 -9.82
CA ASN A 61 -13.60 -7.58 -10.38
C ASN A 61 -13.80 -6.43 -9.39
N GLY A 62 -12.73 -5.87 -8.85
CA GLY A 62 -12.84 -4.85 -7.79
C GLY A 62 -11.89 -3.70 -7.97
N GLU A 63 -12.01 -2.75 -7.04
CA GLU A 63 -11.06 -1.65 -6.89
C GLU A 63 -9.66 -2.20 -6.65
N MET A 64 -8.66 -1.48 -7.13
CA MET A 64 -7.28 -1.89 -6.95
C MET A 64 -6.78 -1.62 -5.51
N PRO A 65 -5.82 -2.43 -5.05
CA PRO A 65 -5.46 -2.47 -3.65
C PRO A 65 -4.63 -1.25 -3.23
N GLY A 66 -4.48 -1.06 -1.92
CA GLY A 66 -3.49 -0.11 -1.40
C GLY A 66 -3.93 1.34 -1.44
N THR A 67 -5.21 1.64 -1.58
CA THR A 67 -5.75 3.00 -1.59
C THR A 67 -5.29 3.84 -0.39
N GLU A 68 -5.31 3.28 0.81
CA GLU A 68 -4.83 3.97 2.03
C GLU A 68 -3.30 4.00 2.11
N LEU A 69 -2.62 2.95 1.62
CA LEU A 69 -1.16 2.92 1.56
C LEU A 69 -0.60 3.99 0.61
N LEU A 70 -1.16 4.12 -0.60
CA LEU A 70 -0.74 5.10 -1.60
C LEU A 70 -1.10 6.55 -1.22
N LYS A 71 -2.15 6.75 -0.41
CA LYS A 71 -2.43 8.08 0.16
C LYS A 71 -1.29 8.56 1.06
N ARG A 72 -0.83 7.69 1.96
CA ARG A 72 0.19 8.05 2.97
C ARG A 72 1.63 7.87 2.52
N THR A 73 1.87 7.14 1.43
CA THR A 73 3.21 6.87 0.92
C THR A 73 3.39 7.33 -0.52
N MET A 74 4.62 7.63 -0.91
CA MET A 74 5.00 7.88 -2.30
C MET A 74 6.12 6.94 -2.72
N THR A 75 6.30 6.74 -4.02
CA THR A 75 7.43 5.94 -4.54
C THR A 75 8.74 6.74 -4.57
N VAL A 76 9.88 6.05 -4.64
CA VAL A 76 11.21 6.70 -4.78
C VAL A 76 11.32 7.55 -6.07
N PRO A 77 10.87 7.07 -7.25
CA PRO A 77 10.85 7.89 -8.45
C PRO A 77 10.01 9.16 -8.30
N THR A 78 8.85 9.07 -7.66
CA THR A 78 8.01 10.23 -7.35
C THR A 78 8.76 11.23 -6.48
N MET A 79 9.41 10.78 -5.40
CA MET A 79 10.23 11.65 -4.56
C MET A 79 11.37 12.31 -5.35
N ALA A 80 12.08 11.54 -6.18
CA ALA A 80 13.17 12.04 -7.01
C ALA A 80 12.68 13.14 -7.95
N SER A 81 11.52 12.91 -8.60
CA SER A 81 10.90 13.86 -9.52
C SER A 81 10.40 15.13 -8.81
N LEU A 82 9.83 15.00 -7.62
CA LEU A 82 9.39 16.12 -6.77
C LEU A 82 10.56 17.03 -6.39
N LEU A 83 11.70 16.43 -6.03
CA LEU A 83 12.91 17.17 -5.67
C LEU A 83 13.75 17.62 -6.88
N GLY A 84 13.41 17.18 -8.10
CA GLY A 84 14.20 17.47 -9.30
C GLY A 84 15.59 16.82 -9.31
N ILE A 85 15.75 15.70 -8.61
CA ILE A 85 17.01 14.96 -8.50
C ILE A 85 16.96 13.64 -9.28
N ARG A 86 18.13 13.05 -9.51
CA ARG A 86 18.21 11.71 -10.11
C ARG A 86 17.72 10.65 -9.12
N GLU A 87 17.08 9.60 -9.61
CA GLU A 87 16.59 8.49 -8.78
C GLU A 87 17.71 7.86 -7.94
N ALA A 88 18.91 7.69 -8.49
CA ALA A 88 20.07 7.19 -7.74
C ALA A 88 20.36 8.05 -6.48
N THR A 89 20.28 9.37 -6.61
CA THR A 89 20.46 10.31 -5.49
C THR A 89 19.31 10.20 -4.49
N ALA A 90 18.09 9.98 -4.96
CA ALA A 90 16.93 9.73 -4.09
C ALA A 90 17.11 8.44 -3.26
N TYR A 91 17.58 7.35 -3.87
CA TYR A 91 17.90 6.11 -3.16
C TYR A 91 19.00 6.33 -2.11
N GLU A 92 20.09 7.02 -2.46
CA GLU A 92 21.16 7.37 -1.51
C GLU A 92 20.64 8.19 -0.31
N LEU A 93 19.75 9.17 -0.57
CA LEU A 93 19.13 9.97 0.48
C LEU A 93 18.31 9.10 1.45
N ILE A 94 17.50 8.19 0.92
CA ILE A 94 16.69 7.30 1.74
C ILE A 94 17.55 6.41 2.62
N HIS A 95 18.64 5.87 2.07
CA HIS A 95 19.59 5.06 2.82
C HIS A 95 20.30 5.85 3.92
N ARG A 96 20.60 7.13 3.70
CA ARG A 96 21.27 7.99 4.69
C ARG A 96 20.32 8.48 5.78
N LEU A 97 19.12 8.89 5.41
CA LEU A 97 18.18 9.61 6.28
C LEU A 97 17.24 8.68 7.06
N HIS A 98 17.32 7.36 6.84
CA HIS A 98 16.52 6.37 7.56
C HIS A 98 15.02 6.68 7.54
N PHE A 99 14.49 7.15 6.40
CA PHE A 99 13.06 7.39 6.27
C PHE A 99 12.25 6.14 6.64
N ARG A 100 11.12 6.35 7.32
CA ARG A 100 10.14 5.29 7.50
C ARG A 100 9.71 4.82 6.13
N SER A 101 10.03 3.58 5.81
CA SER A 101 9.73 2.98 4.51
C SER A 101 8.93 1.70 4.68
N VAL A 102 7.99 1.50 3.76
CA VAL A 102 7.21 0.27 3.66
C VAL A 102 7.83 -0.55 2.54
N LYS A 103 8.45 -1.68 2.91
CA LYS A 103 8.91 -2.67 1.94
C LYS A 103 7.72 -3.51 1.52
N THR A 104 7.44 -3.56 0.22
CA THR A 104 6.44 -4.49 -0.32
C THR A 104 7.14 -5.82 -0.62
N GLU A 105 6.67 -6.91 0.00
CA GLU A 105 7.36 -8.23 -0.06
C GLU A 105 7.46 -8.83 -1.47
N TYR A 106 6.64 -8.34 -2.41
CA TYR A 106 6.45 -8.97 -3.72
C TYR A 106 6.90 -8.09 -4.90
N SER A 107 7.42 -6.89 -4.63
CA SER A 107 8.12 -6.10 -5.63
C SER A 107 9.37 -5.51 -5.00
N SER A 108 10.50 -6.13 -5.30
CA SER A 108 11.85 -5.66 -5.00
C SER A 108 12.16 -4.25 -5.53
N GLN A 109 11.21 -3.61 -6.24
CA GLN A 109 11.34 -2.30 -6.85
C GLN A 109 10.47 -1.20 -6.19
N ARG A 110 9.61 -1.54 -5.22
CA ARG A 110 8.70 -0.54 -4.62
C ARG A 110 8.98 -0.35 -3.15
N LEU A 111 10.08 0.35 -2.88
CA LEU A 111 10.29 1.01 -1.60
C LEU A 111 9.33 2.20 -1.56
N LEU A 112 8.38 2.17 -0.63
CA LEU A 112 7.43 3.25 -0.42
C LEU A 112 7.90 4.11 0.75
N ILE A 113 7.90 5.42 0.57
CA ILE A 113 8.35 6.41 1.54
C ILE A 113 7.12 7.02 2.18
N ASP A 114 7.07 7.05 3.51
CA ASP A 114 6.02 7.75 4.23
C ASP A 114 6.07 9.26 3.94
N LYS A 115 4.98 9.81 3.38
CA LYS A 115 4.90 11.21 2.96
C LYS A 115 5.09 12.15 4.15
N ALA A 116 4.51 11.84 5.31
CA ALA A 116 4.62 12.69 6.49
C ALA A 116 6.07 12.84 6.95
N THR A 117 6.81 11.71 7.04
CA THR A 117 8.23 11.72 7.40
C THR A 117 9.07 12.48 6.38
N PHE A 118 8.75 12.35 5.08
CA PHE A 118 9.42 13.09 4.01
C PHE A 118 9.21 14.60 4.12
N TYR A 119 7.97 15.07 4.29
CA TYR A 119 7.67 16.50 4.39
C TYR A 119 8.23 17.12 5.67
N GLU A 120 8.18 16.41 6.81
CA GLU A 120 8.82 16.85 8.05
C GLU A 120 10.33 17.04 7.87
N TRP A 121 11.01 16.09 7.19
CA TRP A 121 12.42 16.26 6.86
C TRP A 121 12.66 17.45 5.93
N LEU A 122 11.82 17.62 4.90
CA LEU A 122 11.95 18.68 3.92
C LEU A 122 11.84 20.08 4.56
N GLU A 123 10.96 20.25 5.54
CA GLU A 123 10.79 21.51 6.30
C GLU A 123 12.00 21.83 7.19
N ASN A 124 12.70 20.80 7.69
CA ASN A 124 13.80 20.95 8.64
C ASN A 124 15.19 21.05 7.98
N GLN A 125 15.27 21.17 6.66
CA GLN A 125 16.52 21.26 5.91
C GLN A 125 16.48 22.45 4.93
N THR A 126 17.64 22.90 4.45
CA THR A 126 17.76 24.12 3.62
C THR A 126 18.22 23.89 2.18
N HIS A 127 18.58 22.66 1.82
CA HIS A 127 19.21 22.29 0.55
C HIS A 127 18.21 21.90 -0.54
N TYR A 128 17.29 20.99 -0.24
CA TYR A 128 16.31 20.46 -1.17
C TYR A 128 15.03 21.30 -1.17
N LYS A 129 14.39 21.44 -2.33
CA LYS A 129 13.10 22.12 -2.48
C LYS A 129 12.26 21.36 -3.50
N ILE A 130 10.93 21.44 -3.37
CA ILE A 130 10.03 20.90 -4.38
C ILE A 130 10.17 21.76 -5.64
N VAL A 131 10.26 21.11 -6.79
CA VAL A 131 10.27 21.78 -8.08
C VAL A 131 8.92 22.45 -8.30
N GLU A 132 8.94 23.74 -8.64
CA GLU A 132 7.72 24.53 -8.89
C GLU A 132 6.79 23.82 -9.88
N GLY A 133 5.50 23.77 -9.54
CA GLY A 133 4.46 23.13 -10.35
C GLY A 133 4.29 21.62 -10.16
N LYS A 134 5.13 20.94 -9.36
CA LYS A 134 5.00 19.49 -9.10
C LYS A 134 4.26 19.10 -7.83
N GLU A 135 3.85 20.07 -7.01
CA GLU A 135 3.23 19.85 -5.69
C GLU A 135 1.96 18.98 -5.72
N ASN A 136 1.11 19.13 -6.74
CA ASN A 136 -0.18 18.41 -6.85
C ASN A 136 -0.22 17.39 -8.00
N PHE A 137 0.85 17.28 -8.77
CA PHE A 137 0.89 16.45 -9.98
C PHE A 137 0.87 14.96 -9.63
N TYR A 138 1.70 14.57 -8.65
CA TYR A 138 1.96 13.16 -8.35
C TYR A 138 0.88 12.47 -7.50
N ASP A 139 0.15 13.21 -6.66
CA ASP A 139 -1.01 12.64 -5.96
C ASP A 139 -2.11 12.20 -6.94
N ARG A 140 -2.22 12.87 -8.09
CA ARG A 140 -3.19 12.53 -9.14
C ARG A 140 -2.68 11.43 -10.06
N GLU A 141 -1.40 11.45 -10.38
CA GLU A 141 -0.78 10.52 -11.33
C GLU A 141 -0.57 9.13 -10.71
N GLU A 142 -0.09 9.01 -9.46
CA GLU A 142 0.05 7.72 -8.77
C GLU A 142 -1.30 7.03 -8.55
N LEU A 143 -2.39 7.80 -8.41
CA LEU A 143 -3.75 7.26 -8.38
C LEU A 143 -4.25 6.83 -9.77
N SER A 144 -3.73 7.41 -10.85
CA SER A 144 -4.14 7.14 -12.24
C SER A 144 -3.33 6.05 -12.94
N GLU A 145 -2.02 5.93 -12.68
CA GLU A 145 -1.19 4.81 -13.17
C GLU A 145 -1.49 3.50 -12.42
N ALA A 146 -2.22 3.61 -11.32
CA ALA A 146 -2.79 2.48 -10.64
C ALA A 146 -4.10 1.99 -11.31
N GLN A 147 -4.78 2.80 -12.15
CA GLN A 147 -6.01 2.47 -12.90
C GLN A 147 -5.73 1.71 -14.21
#